data_AF-A0A962CZM8-F1
#
_entry.id   AF-A0A962CZM8-F1
#
_cell.length_a   1.000
_cell.length_b   1.000
_cell.length_c   1.000
_cell.angle_alpha   90.00
_cell.angle_beta   90.00
_cell.angle_gamma   90.00
#
_symmetry.space_group_name_H-M   'P 1'
#
loop_
_entity.id
_entity.type
_entity.pdbx_description
1 polymer ?
#
loop_
_entity_poly.entity_id
_entity_poly.type
_entity_poly.pdbx_seq_one_letter_code
_entity_poly.pdbx_strand_id
1 'polypeptide(L)'
;MDNEAWLIEIGDEIIEKKANSSYEDLNNIEQSIYCFWVIDYAVRNSGTLEPMKELHPSAIEVLLNNAQFNNWSKTINLLNLSNNEKEFCSKYYEQFEMSCNELRSAYENT
;
A
#
# COMPACT_ATOMS: atom_id res chain seq x y z
N MET A 1 15.63 -10.34 -1.41
CA MET A 1 14.48 -10.33 -0.50
C MET A 1 13.24 -10.25 -1.37
N ASP A 2 12.30 -11.17 -1.20
CA ASP A 2 11.01 -11.12 -1.91
C ASP A 2 10.17 -9.91 -1.47
N ASN A 3 9.12 -9.61 -2.24
CA ASN A 3 8.33 -8.40 -2.04
C ASN A 3 7.42 -8.44 -0.81
N GLU A 4 7.02 -9.63 -0.36
CA GLU A 4 6.26 -9.77 0.87
C GLU A 4 7.14 -9.49 2.09
N ALA A 5 8.30 -10.12 2.17
CA ALA A 5 9.28 -9.85 3.23
C ALA A 5 9.71 -8.37 3.22
N TRP A 6 9.96 -7.80 2.04
CA TRP A 6 10.30 -6.39 1.90
C TRP A 6 9.19 -5.49 2.45
N LEU A 7 7.93 -5.70 2.05
CA LEU A 7 6.81 -4.87 2.48
C LEU A 7 6.58 -4.92 4.00
N ILE A 8 6.76 -6.10 4.61
CA ILE A 8 6.64 -6.27 6.06
C ILE A 8 7.73 -5.47 6.77
N GLU A 9 9.00 -5.68 6.42
CA GLU A 9 10.13 -5.04 7.10
C GLU A 9 10.09 -3.51 6.95
N ILE A 10 9.87 -3.01 5.72
CA ILE A 10 9.83 -1.56 5.49
C ILE A 10 8.55 -0.92 6.09
N GLY A 11 7.46 -1.67 6.11
CA GLY A 11 6.22 -1.26 6.75
C GLY A 11 6.42 -1.06 8.25
N ASP A 12 7.10 -2.00 8.91
CA ASP A 12 7.44 -1.90 10.33
C ASP A 12 8.30 -0.66 10.63
N GLU A 13 9.34 -0.40 9.83
CA GLU A 13 10.16 0.82 9.96
C GLU A 13 9.32 2.10 9.86
N ILE A 14 8.41 2.18 8.89
CA ILE A 14 7.53 3.34 8.68
C ILE A 14 6.49 3.47 9.80
N ILE A 15 5.97 2.35 10.32
CA ILE A 15 5.06 2.35 11.47
C ILE A 15 5.75 2.89 12.71
N GLU A 16 6.99 2.47 12.98
CA GLU A 16 7.80 3.01 14.08
C GLU A 16 8.06 4.51 13.91
N LYS A 17 8.40 4.95 12.68
CA LYS A 17 8.57 6.37 12.37
C LYS A 17 7.29 7.16 12.65
N LYS A 18 6.15 6.70 12.12
CA LYS A 18 4.82 7.29 12.35
C LYS A 18 4.47 7.37 13.84
N ALA A 19 4.81 6.34 14.62
CA ALA A 19 4.54 6.30 16.05
C ALA A 19 5.38 7.30 16.86
N ASN A 20 6.60 7.60 16.42
CA ASN A 20 7.48 8.57 17.06
C ASN A 20 7.19 10.03 16.65
N SER A 21 6.50 10.24 15.52
CA SER A 21 6.11 11.57 15.03
C SER A 21 4.61 11.64 14.74
N SER A 22 4.23 11.64 13.47
CA SER A 22 2.86 11.63 12.97
C SER A 22 2.83 11.06 11.56
N TYR A 23 1.63 10.77 11.04
CA TYR A 23 1.48 10.31 9.65
C TYR A 23 1.85 11.41 8.64
N GLU A 24 1.56 12.66 8.99
CA GLU A 24 1.82 13.84 8.18
C GLU A 24 3.32 14.14 8.02
N ASP A 25 4.15 13.64 8.93
CA ASP A 25 5.62 13.77 8.86
C ASP A 25 6.27 12.73 7.94
N LEU A 26 5.52 11.71 7.49
CA LEU A 26 5.98 10.77 6.48
C LEU A 26 6.06 11.46 5.11
N ASN A 27 7.10 11.17 4.33
CA ASN A 27 7.17 11.65 2.95
C ASN A 27 6.19 10.88 2.05
N ASN A 28 6.01 11.34 0.80
CA ASN A 28 5.01 10.76 -0.10
C ASN A 28 5.22 9.27 -0.38
N ILE A 29 6.47 8.79 -0.49
CA ILE A 29 6.72 7.36 -0.74
C ILE A 29 6.49 6.53 0.53
N GLU A 30 6.86 7.03 1.70
CA GLU A 30 6.59 6.39 2.99
C GLU A 30 5.09 6.28 3.27
N GLN A 31 4.32 7.35 3.00
CA GLN A 31 2.86 7.32 3.08
C GLN A 31 2.28 6.28 2.12
N SER A 32 2.81 6.20 0.90
CA SER A 32 2.36 5.22 -0.11
C SER A 32 2.63 3.78 0.34
N ILE A 33 3.83 3.50 0.87
CA ILE A 33 4.19 2.19 1.41
C ILE A 33 3.32 1.84 2.61
N TYR A 34 3.11 2.77 3.55
CA TYR A 34 2.21 2.55 4.69
C TYR A 34 0.78 2.23 4.22
N CYS A 35 0.24 2.99 3.28
CA CYS A 35 -1.10 2.72 2.73
C CYS A 35 -1.16 1.33 2.08
N PHE A 36 -0.14 0.95 1.32
CA PHE A 36 -0.09 -0.37 0.69
C PHE A 36 0.04 -1.50 1.71
N TRP A 37 0.84 -1.30 2.77
CA TRP A 37 0.95 -2.24 3.89
C TRP A 37 -0.40 -2.41 4.61
N VAL A 38 -1.15 -1.33 4.86
CA VAL A 38 -2.49 -1.43 5.49
C VAL A 38 -3.45 -2.23 4.61
N ILE A 39 -3.40 -2.04 3.29
CA ILE A 39 -4.21 -2.79 2.32
C ILE A 39 -3.81 -4.27 2.33
N ASP A 40 -2.50 -4.57 2.28
CA ASP A 40 -1.97 -5.93 2.34
C ASP A 40 -2.39 -6.66 3.63
N TYR A 41 -2.20 -5.99 4.77
CA TYR A 41 -2.63 -6.47 6.09
C TYR A 41 -4.12 -6.83 6.09
N ALA A 42 -4.98 -5.97 5.54
CA ALA A 42 -6.41 -6.22 5.49
C ALA A 42 -6.73 -7.45 4.62
N VAL A 43 -6.23 -7.50 3.38
CA VAL A 43 -6.53 -8.60 2.46
C VAL A 43 -5.98 -9.94 2.95
N ARG A 44 -4.77 -9.96 3.51
CA ARG A 44 -4.15 -11.22 3.97
C ARG A 44 -4.74 -11.73 5.28
N ASN A 45 -5.13 -10.85 6.19
CA ASN A 45 -5.66 -11.28 7.49
C ASN A 45 -7.17 -11.58 7.48
N SER A 46 -7.96 -10.87 6.68
CA SER A 46 -9.42 -11.05 6.66
C SER A 46 -10.00 -11.42 5.30
N GLY A 47 -9.23 -11.34 4.22
CA GLY A 47 -9.75 -11.51 2.86
C GLY A 47 -10.66 -10.37 2.40
N THR A 48 -10.66 -9.24 3.12
CA THR A 48 -11.55 -8.08 2.87
C THR A 48 -10.80 -6.77 3.08
N LEU A 49 -11.42 -5.64 2.73
CA LEU A 49 -10.90 -4.30 3.02
C LEU A 49 -11.40 -3.74 4.36
N GLU A 50 -12.17 -4.51 5.14
CA GLU A 50 -12.74 -4.06 6.42
C GLU A 50 -11.66 -3.56 7.41
N PRO A 51 -10.56 -4.29 7.67
CA PRO A 51 -9.53 -3.83 8.60
C PRO A 51 -8.85 -2.53 8.16
N MET A 52 -8.72 -2.31 6.85
CA MET A 52 -8.17 -1.06 6.31
C MET A 52 -9.05 0.13 6.67
N LYS A 53 -10.38 -0.02 6.62
CA LYS A 53 -11.33 1.05 6.97
C LYS A 53 -11.22 1.49 8.44
N GLU A 54 -10.75 0.60 9.31
CA GLU A 54 -10.50 0.93 10.72
C GLU A 54 -9.11 1.52 10.95
N LEU A 55 -8.08 0.97 10.30
CA LEU A 55 -6.69 1.37 10.48
C LEU A 55 -6.33 2.68 9.78
N HIS A 56 -6.77 2.84 8.54
CA HIS A 56 -6.49 4.01 7.70
C HIS A 56 -7.53 4.14 6.58
N PRO A 57 -8.71 4.75 6.85
CA PRO A 57 -9.84 4.79 5.92
C PRO A 57 -9.53 5.41 4.55
N SER A 58 -8.51 6.27 4.46
CA SER A 58 -8.10 6.95 3.23
C SER A 58 -6.93 6.25 2.51
N ALA A 59 -6.50 5.05 2.94
CA ALA A 59 -5.33 4.37 2.38
C ALA A 59 -5.40 4.20 0.85
N ILE A 60 -6.55 3.77 0.32
CA ILE A 60 -6.74 3.59 -1.12
C ILE A 60 -6.71 4.92 -1.86
N GLU A 61 -7.36 5.95 -1.32
CA GLU A 61 -7.40 7.28 -1.94
C GLU A 61 -6.01 7.91 -2.00
N VAL A 62 -5.28 7.90 -0.87
CA VAL A 62 -3.92 8.45 -0.80
C VAL A 62 -2.98 7.71 -1.74
N LEU A 63 -3.00 6.37 -1.70
CA LEU A 63 -2.12 5.58 -2.56
C LEU A 63 -2.46 5.76 -4.04
N LEU A 64 -3.75 5.86 -4.40
CA LEU A 64 -4.17 6.08 -5.77
C LEU A 64 -3.71 7.45 -6.28
N ASN A 65 -3.87 8.51 -5.49
CA ASN A 65 -3.41 9.85 -5.84
C ASN A 65 -1.88 9.88 -6.06
N ASN A 66 -1.11 9.25 -5.17
CA ASN A 66 0.34 9.17 -5.29
C ASN A 66 0.77 8.31 -6.48
N ALA A 67 0.08 7.20 -6.73
CA ALA A 67 0.34 6.33 -7.87
C ALA A 67 0.06 7.05 -9.19
N GLN A 68 -1.01 7.84 -9.27
CA GLN A 68 -1.31 8.69 -10.43
C GLN A 68 -0.24 9.75 -10.65
N PHE A 69 0.18 10.45 -9.59
CA PHE A 69 1.25 11.46 -9.67
C PHE A 69 2.57 10.88 -10.20
N ASN A 70 2.92 9.66 -9.77
CA ASN A 70 4.18 9.00 -10.13
C ASN A 70 4.08 8.06 -11.35
N ASN A 71 2.91 7.93 -11.98
CA ASN A 71 2.64 7.01 -13.09
C ASN A 71 2.90 5.52 -12.77
N TRP A 72 2.59 5.09 -11.56
CA TRP A 72 2.67 3.68 -11.13
C TRP A 72 1.48 2.88 -11.67
N SER A 73 1.54 2.56 -12.95
CA SER A 73 0.44 1.94 -13.71
C SER A 73 -0.12 0.67 -13.09
N LYS A 74 0.71 -0.16 -12.43
CA LYS A 74 0.29 -1.44 -11.85
C LYS A 74 -0.48 -1.20 -10.56
N THR A 75 0.03 -0.32 -9.73
CA THR A 75 -0.62 0.17 -8.52
C THR A 75 -1.96 0.85 -8.85
N ILE A 76 -2.01 1.72 -9.86
CA ILE A 76 -3.26 2.36 -10.32
C ILE A 76 -4.29 1.31 -10.75
N ASN A 77 -3.89 0.34 -11.56
CA ASN A 77 -4.79 -0.70 -12.06
C ASN A 77 -5.38 -1.54 -10.92
N LEU A 78 -4.56 -1.91 -9.93
CA LEU A 78 -5.02 -2.63 -8.74
C LEU A 78 -6.06 -1.79 -7.97
N LEU A 79 -5.73 -0.54 -7.66
CA LEU A 79 -6.57 0.31 -6.81
C LEU A 79 -7.88 0.71 -7.48
N ASN A 80 -7.93 0.79 -8.81
CA ASN A 80 -9.18 1.04 -9.54
C ASN A 80 -10.21 -0.10 -9.37
N LEU A 81 -9.77 -1.31 -9.00
CA LEU A 81 -10.68 -2.43 -8.69
C LEU A 81 -11.39 -2.25 -7.33
N SER A 82 -10.93 -1.34 -6.47
CA SER A 82 -11.44 -1.18 -5.10
C SER A 82 -12.92 -0.81 -4.99
N ASN A 83 -13.51 -0.25 -6.06
CA ASN A 83 -14.96 -0.01 -6.16
C ASN A 83 -15.78 -1.31 -6.08
N ASN A 84 -15.15 -2.47 -6.34
CA ASN A 84 -15.71 -3.80 -6.18
C ASN A 84 -14.77 -4.63 -5.29
N GLU A 85 -14.99 -4.59 -3.98
CA GLU A 85 -14.14 -5.25 -2.99
C GLU A 85 -13.88 -6.73 -3.31
N LYS A 86 -14.91 -7.46 -3.77
CA LYS A 86 -14.78 -8.88 -4.14
C LYS A 86 -13.78 -9.08 -5.29
N GLU A 87 -13.89 -8.25 -6.33
CA GLU A 87 -12.99 -8.30 -7.48
C GLU A 87 -11.57 -7.90 -7.07
N PHE A 88 -11.43 -6.80 -6.32
CA PHE A 88 -10.16 -6.35 -5.76
C PHE A 88 -9.45 -7.47 -5.01
N CYS A 89 -10.09 -8.07 -3.99
CA CYS A 89 -9.49 -9.12 -3.18
C CYS A 89 -9.17 -10.37 -4.00
N SER A 90 -10.01 -10.73 -4.98
CA SER A 90 -9.74 -11.88 -5.87
C SER A 90 -8.50 -11.69 -6.77
N LYS A 91 -8.19 -10.43 -7.12
CA LYS A 91 -7.10 -10.05 -8.03
C LYS A 91 -5.86 -9.51 -7.31
N TYR A 92 -5.95 -9.30 -6.01
CA TYR A 92 -4.91 -8.71 -5.20
C TYR A 92 -3.57 -9.43 -5.35
N TYR A 93 -3.54 -10.74 -5.11
CA TYR A 93 -2.30 -11.54 -5.17
C TYR A 93 -1.68 -11.59 -6.57
N GLU A 94 -2.48 -11.50 -7.64
CA GLU A 94 -1.98 -11.45 -9.02
C GLU A 94 -1.27 -10.11 -9.32
N GLN A 95 -1.68 -9.02 -8.67
CA GLN A 95 -1.18 -7.66 -8.91
C GLN A 95 -0.18 -7.16 -7.85
N PHE A 96 -0.10 -7.87 -6.72
CA PHE A 96 0.73 -7.52 -5.56
C PHE A 96 2.19 -7.28 -5.96
N GLU A 97 2.81 -8.28 -6.60
CA GLU A 97 4.23 -8.25 -6.98
C GLU A 97 4.59 -7.03 -7.81
N MET A 98 3.75 -6.70 -8.79
CA MET A 98 4.00 -5.60 -9.70
C MET A 98 3.83 -4.24 -9.01
N SER A 99 2.90 -4.13 -8.07
CA SER A 99 2.69 -2.91 -7.27
C SER A 99 3.83 -2.71 -6.26
N CYS A 100 4.28 -3.79 -5.60
CA CYS A 100 5.47 -3.76 -4.75
C CYS A 100 6.72 -3.31 -5.52
N ASN A 101 6.94 -3.84 -6.73
CA ASN A 101 8.10 -3.44 -7.54
C ASN A 101 8.12 -1.94 -7.85
N GLU A 102 6.96 -1.33 -8.14
CA GLU A 102 6.85 0.12 -8.37
C GLU A 102 7.21 0.92 -7.10
N LEU A 103 6.62 0.56 -5.96
CA LEU A 103 6.87 1.24 -4.68
C LEU A 103 8.31 1.07 -4.22
N ARG A 104 8.85 -0.15 -4.30
CA ARG A 104 10.23 -0.46 -3.93
C ARG A 104 11.23 0.31 -4.78
N SER A 105 11.03 0.30 -6.10
CA SER A 105 11.90 1.06 -7.01
C SER A 105 11.84 2.55 -6.69
N ALA A 106 10.67 3.10 -6.37
CA ALA A 106 10.55 4.50 -5.99
C ALA A 106 11.27 4.81 -4.66
N TYR A 107 11.11 3.96 -3.65
CA TYR A 107 11.75 4.12 -2.34
C TYR A 107 13.28 4.09 -2.41
N GLU A 108 13.84 3.15 -3.16
CA GLU A 108 15.30 3.01 -3.34
C GLU A 108 15.94 4.21 -4.06
N ASN A 109 15.14 5.08 -4.69
CA ASN A 109 15.58 6.30 -5.37
C ASN A 109 15.33 7.58 -4.55
N THR A 110 14.95 7.46 -3.27
CA THR A 110 14.68 8.59 -2.35
C THR A 110 15.91 8.94 -1.53
#